data_AF-A0A958XBN0-F1
#
_entry.id   AF-A0A958XBN0-F1
#
_cell.length_a   1.000
_cell.length_b   1.000
_cell.length_c   1.000
_cell.angle_alpha   90.00
_cell.angle_beta   90.00
_cell.angle_gamma   90.00
#
_symmetry.space_group_name_H-M   'P 1'
#
loop_
_entity.id
_entity.type
_entity.pdbx_description
1 polymer ?
#
loop_
_entity_poly.entity_id
_entity_poly.type
_entity_poly.pdbx_seq_one_letter_code
_entity_poly.pdbx_strand_id
1 'polypeptide(L)' 'MKIVVTGPESSGKTTLAAALSDQLAAPVVPEFAREYLAHLGRAYQREDLAAIGAGQQAWERWYEQRLHA' A
#
# COMPACT_ATOMS: atom_id res chain seq x y z
N MET A 1 2.14 -9.32 -13.16
CA MET A 1 1.21 -9.94 -12.18
C MET A 1 1.17 -9.06 -10.95
N LYS A 2 -0.01 -8.74 -10.39
CA LYS A 2 -0.13 -7.98 -9.13
C LYS A 2 -0.74 -8.88 -8.06
N ILE A 3 -0.17 -8.87 -6.86
CA ILE A 3 -0.69 -9.59 -5.69
C ILE A 3 -1.14 -8.54 -4.66
N VAL A 4 -2.38 -8.64 -4.20
CA VAL A 4 -2.93 -7.75 -3.17
C VAL A 4 -3.23 -8.57 -1.92
N VAL A 5 -2.61 -8.19 -0.79
CA VAL A 5 -2.87 -8.80 0.52
C VAL A 5 -3.83 -7.89 1.28
N THR A 6 -5.06 -8.35 1.50
CA THR A 6 -6.11 -7.61 2.21
C THR A 6 -6.56 -8.35 3.47
N GLY A 7 -7.14 -7.61 4.43
CA GLY A 7 -7.60 -8.15 5.71
C GLY A 7 -7.53 -7.13 6.86
N PRO A 8 -8.10 -7.47 8.04
CA PRO A 8 -8.15 -6.58 9.20
C PRO A 8 -6.76 -6.11 9.66
N GLU A 9 -6.70 -5.00 10.38
CA GLU A 9 -5.46 -4.55 11.03
C GLU A 9 -4.90 -5.67 11.94
N SER A 10 -3.57 -5.78 12.00
CA SER A 10 -2.86 -6.80 12.81
C SER A 10 -3.12 -8.27 12.43
N SER A 11 -3.59 -8.55 11.21
CA SER A 11 -3.80 -9.91 10.68
C SER A 11 -2.59 -10.53 9.95
N GLY A 12 -1.37 -10.02 10.17
CA GLY A 12 -0.14 -10.55 9.56
C GLY A 12 0.13 -10.17 8.10
N LYS A 13 -0.64 -9.22 7.53
CA LYS A 13 -0.52 -8.82 6.11
C LYS A 13 0.88 -8.34 5.73
N THR A 14 1.50 -7.49 6.55
CA THR A 14 2.85 -6.97 6.29
C THR A 14 3.88 -8.10 6.33
N THR A 15 3.74 -9.05 7.26
CA THR A 15 4.59 -10.24 7.33
C THR A 15 4.46 -11.09 6.08
N LEU A 16 3.22 -11.35 5.62
CA LEU A 16 2.97 -12.12 4.40
C LEU A 16 3.50 -11.41 3.14
N ALA A 17 3.28 -10.10 3.02
CA ALA A 17 3.79 -9.32 1.90
C ALA A 17 5.32 -9.35 1.82
N ALA A 18 6.02 -9.24 2.95
CA ALA A 18 7.47 -9.38 3.01
C ALA A 18 7.94 -10.78 2.60
N ALA A 19 7.31 -11.83 3.12
CA ALA A 19 7.65 -13.21 2.75
C ALA A 19 7.43 -13.49 1.25
N LEU A 20 6.35 -12.95 0.66
CA LEU A 20 6.09 -13.04 -0.77
C LEU A 20 7.10 -12.26 -1.61
N SER A 21 7.51 -11.07 -1.16
CA SER A 21 8.56 -10.27 -1.77
C SER A 21 9.85 -11.07 -1.92
N ASP A 22 10.29 -11.70 -0.83
CA ASP A 22 11.53 -12.47 -0.78
C ASP A 22 11.47 -13.70 -1.69
N GLN A 23 10.36 -14.43 -1.65
CA GLN A 23 10.16 -15.65 -2.45
C GLN A 23 10.04 -15.37 -3.96
N LEU A 24 9.41 -14.26 -4.33
CA LEU A 24 9.12 -13.93 -5.73
C LEU A 24 10.12 -12.95 -6.33
N ALA A 25 11.11 -12.49 -5.56
CA ALA A 25 12.00 -11.38 -5.90
C ALA A 25 11.20 -10.17 -6.44
N ALA A 26 10.04 -9.93 -5.84
CA ALA A 26 9.10 -8.93 -6.29
C ALA A 26 9.13 -7.73 -5.33
N PRO A 27 8.96 -6.50 -5.83
CA PRO A 27 8.83 -5.32 -4.97
C PRO A 27 7.62 -5.39 -4.02
N VAL A 28 7.69 -4.68 -2.91
CA VAL A 28 6.53 -4.36 -2.08
C VAL A 28 6.17 -2.89 -2.25
N VAL A 29 4.91 -2.63 -2.56
CA VAL A 29 4.32 -1.29 -2.49
C VAL A 29 3.69 -1.11 -1.11
N PRO A 30 4.06 -0.09 -0.32
CA PRO A 30 3.47 0.18 0.97
C PRO A 30 2.00 0.64 0.87
N GLU A 31 1.32 0.63 2.01
CA GLU A 31 -0.08 1.05 2.16
C GLU A 31 -0.18 2.57 2.32
N PHE A 32 -0.66 3.28 1.29
CA PHE A 32 -0.78 4.74 1.28
C PHE A 32 -1.69 5.26 2.39
N ALA A 33 -2.76 4.52 2.68
CA ALA A 33 -3.70 4.87 3.75
C ALA A 33 -2.98 5.09 5.10
N ARG A 34 -1.94 4.31 5.41
CA ARG A 34 -1.21 4.42 6.67
C ARG A 34 -0.50 5.77 6.80
N GLU A 35 0.24 6.17 5.77
CA GLU A 35 0.90 7.48 5.75
C GLU A 35 -0.12 8.61 5.73
N TYR A 36 -1.18 8.48 4.93
CA TYR A 36 -2.24 9.49 4.87
C TYR A 36 -2.87 9.74 6.25
N LEU A 37 -3.27 8.66 6.94
CA LEU A 37 -3.91 8.73 8.25
C LEU A 37 -2.98 9.27 9.34
N ALA A 38 -1.68 8.96 9.28
CA ALA A 38 -0.68 9.48 10.22
C ALA A 38 -0.55 11.01 10.16
N HIS A 39 -0.80 11.62 8.99
CA HIS A 39 -0.67 13.06 8.76
C HIS A 39 -2.01 13.81 8.74
N LEU A 40 -3.15 13.10 8.71
CA LEU A 40 -4.47 13.70 8.55
C LEU A 40 -4.88 14.59 9.74
N GLY A 41 -4.37 14.31 10.94
CA GLY A 41 -4.61 15.12 12.15
C GLY A 41 -6.07 15.13 12.66
N ARG A 42 -6.96 14.36 12.03
CA ARG A 42 -8.37 14.17 12.39
C ARG A 42 -8.82 12.76 12.05
N ALA A 43 -9.98 12.36 12.56
CA ALA A 43 -10.65 11.15 12.08
C ALA A 43 -10.92 11.28 10.56
N TYR A 44 -10.66 10.20 9.82
CA TYR A 44 -10.95 10.18 8.39
C TYR A 44 -12.46 10.16 8.14
N GLN A 45 -12.84 10.74 7.02
CA GLN A 45 -14.20 10.84 6.54
C GLN A 45 -14.32 10.12 5.20
N ARG A 46 -15.55 9.97 4.71
CA ARG A 46 -15.82 9.25 3.46
C ARG A 46 -15.09 9.87 2.28
N GLU A 47 -14.94 11.19 2.29
CA GLU A 47 -14.33 11.99 1.24
C GLU A 47 -12.83 11.69 1.12
N ASP A 48 -12.17 11.32 2.23
CA ASP A 48 -10.75 10.96 2.25
C ASP A 48 -10.48 9.63 1.51
N LEU A 49 -11.49 8.75 1.38
CA LEU A 49 -11.34 7.47 0.69
C LEU A 49 -10.93 7.66 -0.78
N ALA A 50 -11.45 8.70 -1.43
CA ALA A 50 -11.08 9.03 -2.81
C ALA A 50 -9.61 9.47 -2.91
N ALA A 51 -9.14 10.29 -1.95
CA ALA A 51 -7.76 10.72 -1.87
C ALA A 51 -6.80 9.55 -1.58
N ILE A 52 -7.17 8.68 -0.64
CA ILE A 52 -6.42 7.47 -0.30
C ILE A 52 -6.31 6.54 -1.53
N GLY A 53 -7.41 6.31 -2.24
CA GLY A 53 -7.44 5.48 -3.43
C GLY A 53 -6.57 6.04 -4.56
N ALA A 54 -6.68 7.35 -4.83
CA ALA A 54 -5.84 8.02 -5.82
C ALA A 54 -4.36 7.98 -5.45
N GLY A 55 -4.04 8.18 -4.17
CA GLY A 55 -2.68 8.10 -3.63
C GLY A 55 -2.09 6.71 -3.77
N GLN A 56 -2.84 5.65 -3.43
CA GLN A 56 -2.40 4.26 -3.60
C GLN A 56 -2.08 3.95 -5.06
N GLN A 57 -2.94 4.34 -6.00
CA GLN A 57 -2.68 4.14 -7.44
C GLN A 57 -1.45 4.91 -7.93
N ALA A 58 -1.21 6.12 -7.41
CA ALA A 58 -0.04 6.90 -7.76
C ALA A 58 1.26 6.26 -7.23
N TRP A 59 1.24 5.76 -5.99
CA TRP A 59 2.35 5.00 -5.42
C TRP A 59 2.66 3.74 -6.20
N GLU A 60 1.65 2.93 -6.51
CA GLU A 60 1.85 1.72 -7.32
C GLU A 60 2.57 2.04 -8.64
N ARG A 61 2.11 3.07 -9.36
CA ARG A 61 2.77 3.51 -10.62
C ARG A 61 4.22 3.97 -10.39
N TRP A 62 4.47 4.71 -9.31
CA TRP A 62 5.81 5.20 -8.99
C TRP A 62 6.77 4.05 -8.67
N TYR A 63 6.34 3.08 -7.86
CA TYR A 63 7.14 1.89 -7.54
C TYR A 63 7.36 1.02 -8.79
N GLU A 64 6.35 0.82 -9.63
CA GLU A 64 6.48 0.10 -10.91
C GLU A 64 7.55 0.74 -11.80
N GLN A 65 7.51 2.05 -12.01
CA GLN A 65 8.50 2.75 -12.85
C GLN A 65 9.93 2.61 -12.33
N ARG A 66 10.09 2.61 -11.00
CA ARG A 66 11.40 2.59 -10.34
C ARG A 66 12.08 1.21 -10.36
N LEU A 67 11.34 0.17 -10.71
CA LEU A 67 11.87 -1.20 -10.86
C LEU A 67 12.22 -1.55 -12.31
N HIS A 68 11.79 -0.72 -13.25
CA HIS A 68 12.09 -0.84 -14.67
C HIS A 68 13.18 0.14 -15.13
N ALA A 69 13.83 0.84 -14.19
CA ALA A 69 14.96 1.74 -14.40
C ALA A 69 16.25 1.09 -13.85
#